data_AF-A0A5C6D032-F1
#
_entry.id   AF-A0A5C6D032-F1
#
_cell.length_a   1.000
_cell.length_b   1.000
_cell.length_c   1.000
_cell.angle_alpha   90.00
_cell.angle_beta   90.00
_cell.angle_gamma   90.00
#
_symmetry.space_group_name_H-M   'P 1'
#
loop_
_entity.id
_entity.type
_entity.pdbx_description
1 polymer ?
#
loop_
_entity_poly.entity_id
_entity_poly.type
_entity_poly.pdbx_seq_one_letter_code
_entity_poly.pdbx_strand_id
1 'polypeptide(L)'
;MVKFLCAALTTLALADFSRAQISIDGSLVGDESGYGTALSIQNTNTQYGNATNGDPRIASSGSEIDQVFAQVADGRLNVLITGNLESNFNKLNVFIDSNPGGMNQIEGTSLPTQVDPFCCSGSGALQRFNGLRFDNGFEADHFLTFSNGNHIFGAGIDIWTLSAYYADLTQGTEGNKSEIGFQRFAAGVEPGFGIGVPIDQLNNGCTGPADTTCSPLEHEFAEPVDLINDPTNSRNHRNFLNNIDILMAIDNSNTAGVNGGSGAATGNPQSVLTGIEFSLPLAVLGNPTSAIKLLAFIGNGAHNHVSNQFSGVGVLLGNLGSPGSVNLANIAGNQFVTIPISPADFDGDGDVDGRDFLLWQRGGSPAELGPADLALWQAQYASVGGAPPSATRVPEPYFISWVILGLWPIRLGPRRF
;
A
#
# COMPACT_ATOMS: atom_id res chain seq x y z
N MET A 1 -4.42 7.64 65.19
CA MET A 1 -3.50 8.31 64.25
C MET A 1 -3.52 7.52 62.95
N VAL A 2 -4.29 7.99 61.96
CA VAL A 2 -4.36 7.40 60.62
C VAL A 2 -3.26 8.05 59.79
N LYS A 3 -2.29 7.25 59.30
CA LYS A 3 -1.25 7.72 58.38
C LYS A 3 -1.89 7.83 56.99
N PHE A 4 -2.04 9.05 56.48
CA PHE A 4 -2.38 9.27 55.09
C PHE A 4 -1.11 9.07 54.24
N LEU A 5 -1.14 8.07 53.37
CA LEU A 5 -0.20 7.90 52.27
C LEU A 5 -0.66 8.86 51.16
N CYS A 6 0.10 9.92 50.88
CA CYS A 6 -0.11 10.72 49.68
C CYS A 6 0.39 9.92 48.48
N ALA A 7 -0.54 9.34 47.71
CA ALA A 7 -0.25 8.87 46.37
C ALA A 7 -0.06 10.10 45.47
N ALA A 8 1.17 10.36 45.04
CA ALA A 8 1.45 11.34 44.00
C ALA A 8 1.00 10.73 42.66
N LEU A 9 -0.16 11.16 42.17
CA LEU A 9 -0.63 10.84 40.84
C LEU A 9 0.12 11.75 39.85
N THR A 10 1.25 11.29 39.33
CA THR A 10 1.91 11.93 38.18
C THR A 10 1.02 11.73 36.96
N THR A 11 0.26 12.75 36.58
CA THR A 11 -0.41 12.80 35.28
C THR A 11 0.65 13.05 34.21
N LEU A 12 1.14 11.97 33.59
CA LEU A 12 1.87 12.04 32.33
C LEU A 12 0.90 12.59 31.29
N ALA A 13 1.09 13.84 30.86
CA ALA A 13 0.40 14.37 29.69
C ALA A 13 1.02 13.68 28.47
N LEU A 14 0.45 12.55 28.06
CA LEU A 14 0.74 11.93 26.77
C LEU A 14 0.21 12.90 25.71
N ALA A 15 1.11 13.44 24.89
CA ALA A 15 0.70 14.13 23.69
C ALA A 15 0.10 13.08 22.75
N ASP A 16 -1.18 13.22 22.43
CA ASP A 16 -1.81 12.48 21.34
C ASP A 16 -1.15 12.92 20.03
N PHE A 17 -0.17 12.16 19.56
CA PHE A 17 0.27 12.25 18.19
C PHE A 17 -0.69 11.38 17.38
N SER A 18 -1.82 11.94 16.93
CA SER A 18 -2.55 11.27 15.85
C SER A 18 -1.67 11.35 14.61
N ARG A 19 -1.17 10.21 14.14
CA ARG A 19 -0.51 10.14 12.84
C ARG A 19 -1.51 10.57 11.76
N ALA A 20 -1.04 11.32 10.76
CA ALA A 20 -1.88 11.60 9.60
C ALA A 20 -2.16 10.27 8.90
N GLN A 21 -3.44 9.97 8.67
CA GLN A 21 -3.86 8.79 7.91
C GLN A 21 -3.31 8.90 6.48
N ILE A 22 -2.71 7.82 5.98
CA ILE A 22 -2.22 7.76 4.60
C ILE A 22 -3.38 7.99 3.63
N SER A 23 -3.20 8.94 2.73
CA SER A 23 -4.13 9.31 1.68
C SER A 23 -3.78 8.55 0.41
N ILE A 24 -4.69 7.71 -0.09
CA ILE A 24 -4.46 6.99 -1.34
C ILE A 24 -4.77 7.91 -2.53
N ASP A 25 -3.75 8.63 -2.99
CA ASP A 25 -3.83 9.63 -4.07
C ASP A 25 -2.64 9.63 -5.05
N GLY A 26 -1.67 8.72 -4.87
CA GLY A 26 -0.52 8.57 -5.74
C GLY A 26 0.69 9.41 -5.34
N SER A 27 0.66 10.14 -4.23
CA SER A 27 1.69 11.08 -3.81
C SER A 27 2.20 10.84 -2.38
N LEU A 28 3.52 10.88 -2.19
CA LEU A 28 4.13 10.89 -0.86
C LEU A 28 3.93 12.23 -0.13
N VAL A 29 3.65 13.30 -0.85
CA VAL A 29 3.57 14.66 -0.30
C VAL A 29 2.37 14.76 0.64
N GLY A 30 2.64 14.95 1.94
CA GLY A 30 1.62 14.95 2.99
C GLY A 30 1.58 13.65 3.81
N ASP A 31 2.14 12.57 3.27
CA ASP A 31 2.15 11.23 3.87
C ASP A 31 3.56 10.76 4.25
N GLU A 32 4.56 11.65 4.25
CA GLU A 32 5.95 11.31 4.57
C GLU A 32 6.06 10.70 5.97
N SER A 33 5.30 11.23 6.92
CA SER A 33 5.25 10.67 8.26
C SER A 33 4.50 9.34 8.32
N GLY A 34 3.57 9.06 7.41
CA GLY A 34 2.77 7.83 7.33
C GLY A 34 3.53 6.64 6.70
N TYR A 35 4.32 6.92 5.66
CA TYR A 35 5.14 5.90 5.01
C TYR A 35 6.55 5.76 5.60
N GLY A 36 7.09 6.84 6.18
CA GLY A 36 8.47 6.85 6.65
C GLY A 36 9.50 6.87 5.50
N THR A 37 10.65 6.25 5.72
CA THR A 37 11.72 6.19 4.71
C THR A 37 11.43 5.16 3.63
N ALA A 38 11.91 5.40 2.41
CA ALA A 38 11.79 4.43 1.32
C ALA A 38 12.40 3.07 1.71
N LEU A 39 11.66 1.99 1.43
CA LEU A 39 12.14 0.61 1.57
C LEU A 39 13.17 0.24 0.51
N SER A 40 13.11 0.94 -0.64
CA SER A 40 14.11 0.86 -1.69
C SER A 40 14.16 2.14 -2.51
N ILE A 41 15.32 2.39 -3.10
CA ILE A 41 15.53 3.41 -4.12
C ILE A 41 16.14 2.68 -5.31
N GLN A 42 15.58 2.90 -6.50
CA GLN A 42 15.99 2.25 -7.72
C GLN A 42 17.45 2.51 -8.03
N ASN A 43 18.18 1.44 -8.30
CA ASN A 43 19.60 1.51 -8.65
C ASN A 43 19.86 1.06 -10.09
N THR A 44 18.82 0.78 -10.89
CA THR A 44 18.92 0.32 -12.27
C THR A 44 18.24 1.29 -13.24
N ASN A 45 18.94 1.71 -14.30
CA ASN A 45 18.33 2.47 -15.39
C ASN A 45 17.19 1.68 -16.05
N THR A 46 16.20 2.35 -16.63
CA THR A 46 15.04 1.70 -17.25
C THR A 46 15.24 1.46 -18.74
N GLN A 47 15.01 0.25 -19.23
CA GLN A 47 14.92 0.00 -20.68
C GLN A 47 13.52 0.23 -21.24
N TYR A 48 12.60 0.67 -20.40
CA TYR A 48 11.24 1.04 -20.79
C TYR A 48 11.09 2.56 -21.00
N GLY A 49 12.19 3.32 -20.82
CA GLY A 49 12.23 4.76 -21.01
C GLY A 49 11.79 5.55 -19.78
N ASN A 50 12.02 6.86 -19.80
CA ASN A 50 11.68 7.80 -18.72
C ASN A 50 10.53 8.70 -19.20
N ALA A 51 9.46 8.81 -18.40
CA ALA A 51 8.30 9.60 -18.79
C ALA A 51 8.54 11.09 -18.51
N THR A 52 8.18 11.95 -19.48
CA THR A 52 8.55 13.37 -19.46
C THR A 52 7.36 14.34 -19.39
N ASN A 53 6.13 13.84 -19.39
CA ASN A 53 4.93 14.66 -19.60
C ASN A 53 3.91 14.66 -18.45
N GLY A 54 4.14 13.93 -17.36
CA GLY A 54 3.41 14.11 -16.10
C GLY A 54 1.95 13.62 -16.05
N ASP A 55 1.29 13.41 -17.20
CA ASP A 55 -0.15 13.10 -17.26
C ASP A 55 -0.37 11.59 -17.38
N PRO A 56 -1.07 10.93 -16.45
CA PRO A 56 -1.30 9.48 -16.50
C PRO A 56 -2.07 9.00 -17.74
N ARG A 57 -2.89 9.87 -18.36
CA ARG A 57 -3.76 9.53 -19.51
C ARG A 57 -3.03 9.49 -20.84
N ILE A 58 -1.97 10.28 -20.93
CA ILE A 58 -1.16 10.42 -22.14
C ILE A 58 0.32 10.18 -21.82
N ALA A 59 0.61 9.55 -20.68
CA ALA A 59 1.95 9.24 -20.23
C ALA A 59 2.67 8.52 -21.36
N SER A 60 3.80 9.07 -21.76
CA SER A 60 4.54 8.62 -22.93
C SER A 60 6.03 8.64 -22.62
N SER A 61 6.79 7.87 -23.39
CA SER A 61 8.26 7.82 -23.34
C SER A 61 8.84 6.98 -22.21
N GLY A 62 8.02 6.49 -21.27
CA GLY A 62 8.36 5.24 -20.59
C GLY A 62 7.67 4.92 -19.26
N SER A 63 8.12 3.79 -18.71
CA SER A 63 7.67 3.25 -17.43
C SER A 63 8.88 2.94 -16.54
N GLU A 64 8.79 3.29 -15.27
CA GLU A 64 9.89 3.15 -14.31
C GLU A 64 9.40 3.03 -12.87
N ILE A 65 10.25 2.41 -12.04
CA ILE A 65 10.08 2.36 -10.59
C ILE A 65 11.26 3.13 -10.01
N ASP A 66 11.00 4.13 -9.16
CA ASP A 66 12.04 4.98 -8.58
C ASP A 66 12.26 4.72 -7.09
N GLN A 67 11.20 4.67 -6.30
CA GLN A 67 11.23 4.37 -4.88
C GLN A 67 10.01 3.56 -4.48
N VAL A 68 10.17 2.70 -3.48
CA VAL A 68 9.06 1.93 -2.91
C VAL A 68 8.90 2.29 -1.45
N PHE A 69 7.69 2.69 -1.10
CA PHE A 69 7.24 2.93 0.27
C PHE A 69 6.11 1.96 0.57
N ALA A 70 6.10 1.39 1.76
CA ALA A 70 4.97 0.61 2.22
C ALA A 70 4.93 0.58 3.74
N GLN A 71 3.71 0.57 4.28
CA GLN A 71 3.44 0.54 5.71
C GLN A 71 2.18 -0.27 5.96
N VAL A 72 2.20 -1.08 7.02
CA VAL A 72 0.99 -1.65 7.58
C VAL A 72 0.46 -0.68 8.63
N ALA A 73 -0.76 -0.20 8.44
CA ALA A 73 -1.45 0.70 9.35
C ALA A 73 -2.97 0.59 9.15
N ASP A 74 -3.73 0.79 10.22
CA ASP A 74 -5.20 0.79 10.23
C ASP A 74 -5.83 -0.48 9.63
N GLY A 75 -5.17 -1.63 9.85
CA GLY A 75 -5.62 -2.92 9.33
C GLY A 75 -5.43 -3.10 7.82
N ARG A 76 -4.59 -2.27 7.18
CA ARG A 76 -4.31 -2.32 5.74
C ARG A 76 -2.81 -2.31 5.45
N LEU A 77 -2.42 -2.92 4.33
CA LEU A 77 -1.12 -2.71 3.70
C LEU A 77 -1.26 -1.55 2.71
N ASN A 78 -0.60 -0.42 3.00
CA ASN A 78 -0.52 0.75 2.12
C ASN A 78 0.82 0.71 1.38
N VAL A 79 0.81 0.94 0.06
CA VAL A 79 1.99 0.85 -0.80
C VAL A 79 1.98 1.99 -1.80
N LEU A 80 3.07 2.76 -1.84
CA LEU A 80 3.37 3.72 -2.89
C LEU A 80 4.61 3.27 -3.65
N ILE A 81 4.45 3.01 -4.95
CA ILE A 81 5.54 2.75 -5.89
C ILE A 81 5.67 3.98 -6.76
N THR A 82 6.65 4.81 -6.43
CA THR A 82 6.94 6.04 -7.16
C THR A 82 7.61 5.75 -8.49
N GLY A 83 7.46 6.67 -9.43
CA GLY A 83 7.88 6.55 -10.83
C GLY A 83 6.70 6.75 -11.76
N ASN A 84 6.79 6.20 -12.97
CA ASN A 84 5.75 6.39 -13.99
C ASN A 84 5.30 5.06 -14.59
N LEU A 85 4.01 4.97 -14.91
CA LEU A 85 3.47 3.92 -15.76
C LEU A 85 2.94 4.52 -17.06
N GLU A 86 3.61 4.26 -18.18
CA GLU A 86 3.21 4.72 -19.51
C GLU A 86 1.79 4.26 -19.89
N SER A 87 1.05 5.09 -20.63
CA SER A 87 -0.29 4.78 -21.10
C SER A 87 -0.28 3.98 -22.42
N ASN A 88 0.42 2.85 -22.40
CA ASN A 88 0.63 1.99 -23.57
C ASN A 88 0.53 0.49 -23.26
N PHE A 89 -0.08 0.15 -22.12
CA PHE A 89 -0.15 -1.21 -21.58
C PHE A 89 1.17 -1.82 -21.12
N ASN A 90 2.21 -1.03 -20.88
CA ASN A 90 3.16 -1.44 -19.85
C ASN A 90 2.39 -1.64 -18.54
N LYS A 91 2.76 -2.67 -17.78
CA LYS A 91 2.02 -3.07 -16.57
C LYS A 91 2.95 -3.11 -15.37
N LEU A 92 2.47 -2.60 -14.24
CA LEU A 92 3.12 -2.81 -12.94
C LEU A 92 2.56 -4.10 -12.35
N ASN A 93 3.39 -5.13 -12.26
CA ASN A 93 3.05 -6.41 -11.67
C ASN A 93 3.57 -6.45 -10.24
N VAL A 94 2.76 -6.94 -9.31
CA VAL A 94 3.06 -7.01 -7.89
C VAL A 94 2.74 -8.42 -7.39
N PHE A 95 3.71 -9.05 -6.75
CA PHE A 95 3.55 -10.29 -6.00
C PHE A 95 3.77 -9.98 -4.52
N ILE A 96 2.97 -10.61 -3.67
CA ILE A 96 3.02 -10.44 -2.22
C ILE A 96 3.16 -11.81 -1.56
N ASP A 97 4.15 -11.93 -0.69
CA ASP A 97 4.38 -13.05 0.23
C ASP A 97 4.04 -12.49 1.62
N SER A 98 2.90 -12.92 2.15
CA SER A 98 2.34 -12.39 3.41
C SER A 98 2.31 -13.46 4.49
N ASN A 99 2.17 -14.75 4.13
CA ASN A 99 2.11 -15.84 5.10
C ASN A 99 3.10 -16.95 4.74
N PRO A 100 3.52 -17.78 5.72
CA PRO A 100 4.28 -18.98 5.41
C PRO A 100 3.50 -19.89 4.44
N GLY A 101 4.11 -20.23 3.31
CA GLY A 101 3.43 -20.94 2.23
C GLY A 101 3.58 -20.18 0.92
N GLY A 102 2.69 -20.44 -0.04
CA GLY A 102 2.76 -19.82 -1.36
C GLY A 102 3.71 -20.54 -2.32
N MET A 103 4.16 -19.81 -3.36
CA MET A 103 5.00 -20.38 -4.42
C MET A 103 6.21 -19.52 -4.76
N ASN A 104 7.40 -20.12 -4.69
CA ASN A 104 8.64 -19.49 -5.14
C ASN A 104 8.79 -19.48 -6.67
N GLN A 105 8.07 -20.33 -7.39
CA GLN A 105 8.05 -20.38 -8.84
C GLN A 105 6.60 -20.45 -9.31
N ILE A 106 6.26 -19.60 -10.29
CA ILE A 106 4.91 -19.56 -10.84
C ILE A 106 4.63 -20.81 -11.66
N GLU A 107 3.65 -21.59 -11.21
CA GLU A 107 3.11 -22.73 -11.93
C GLU A 107 1.74 -22.35 -12.51
N GLY A 108 1.73 -21.76 -13.71
CA GLY A 108 0.56 -21.10 -14.28
C GLY A 108 -0.65 -22.02 -14.45
N THR A 109 -0.45 -23.33 -14.65
CA THR A 109 -1.54 -24.31 -14.79
C THR A 109 -2.25 -24.63 -13.47
N SER A 110 -1.62 -24.38 -12.32
CA SER A 110 -2.23 -24.58 -11.01
C SER A 110 -2.87 -23.31 -10.45
N LEU A 111 -2.89 -22.21 -11.21
CA LEU A 111 -3.32 -20.90 -10.76
C LEU A 111 -4.62 -20.46 -11.42
N PRO A 112 -5.34 -19.47 -10.86
CA PRO A 112 -6.54 -18.94 -11.48
C PRO A 112 -6.28 -18.48 -12.93
N THR A 113 -7.19 -18.84 -13.83
CA THR A 113 -7.15 -18.38 -15.22
C THR A 113 -7.88 -17.06 -15.36
N GLN A 114 -7.67 -16.35 -16.48
CA GLN A 114 -8.38 -15.11 -16.80
C GLN A 114 -8.20 -14.01 -15.75
N VAL A 115 -7.09 -14.00 -15.01
CA VAL A 115 -6.63 -12.80 -14.31
C VAL A 115 -6.09 -11.86 -15.38
N ASP A 116 -6.62 -10.63 -15.45
CA ASP A 116 -6.37 -9.71 -16.56
C ASP A 116 -6.78 -10.32 -17.93
N PRO A 117 -8.08 -10.47 -18.18
CA PRO A 117 -8.57 -11.15 -19.39
C PRO A 117 -8.24 -10.39 -20.70
N PHE A 118 -7.85 -9.11 -20.63
CA PHE A 118 -7.54 -8.28 -21.80
C PHE A 118 -6.17 -8.56 -22.38
N CYS A 119 -5.21 -9.00 -21.57
CA CYS A 119 -3.87 -9.30 -22.06
C CYS A 119 -3.87 -10.50 -23.02
N CYS A 120 -4.73 -11.50 -22.76
CA CYS A 120 -4.41 -12.87 -23.11
C CYS A 120 -5.65 -13.77 -23.28
N SER A 121 -6.42 -13.57 -24.36
CA SER A 121 -7.62 -14.36 -24.67
C SER A 121 -7.48 -15.87 -24.40
N GLY A 122 -8.39 -16.42 -23.58
CA GLY A 122 -8.42 -17.84 -23.18
C GLY A 122 -7.43 -18.26 -22.08
N SER A 123 -6.57 -17.35 -21.64
CA SER A 123 -5.60 -17.52 -20.54
C SER A 123 -5.66 -16.29 -19.61
N GLY A 124 -4.70 -16.12 -18.71
CA GLY A 124 -4.54 -14.91 -17.91
C GLY A 124 -3.06 -14.62 -17.64
N ALA A 125 -2.80 -13.52 -16.92
CA ALA A 125 -1.47 -13.07 -16.52
C ALA A 125 -0.64 -14.20 -15.90
N LEU A 126 -1.23 -14.97 -14.98
CA LEU A 126 -0.53 -16.05 -14.26
C LEU A 126 -0.06 -17.18 -15.19
N GLN A 127 -0.81 -17.50 -16.26
CA GLN A 127 -0.36 -18.47 -17.26
C GLN A 127 0.78 -17.93 -18.14
N ARG A 128 0.88 -16.60 -18.30
CA ARG A 128 1.99 -15.96 -19.02
C ARG A 128 3.26 -15.87 -18.17
N PHE A 129 3.10 -15.76 -16.86
CA PHE A 129 4.21 -15.81 -15.90
C PHE A 129 4.73 -17.22 -15.61
N ASN A 130 4.19 -18.27 -16.23
CA ASN A 130 4.61 -19.64 -15.98
C ASN A 130 6.14 -19.82 -16.09
N GLY A 131 6.75 -20.34 -15.02
CA GLY A 131 8.19 -20.55 -14.88
C GLY A 131 8.98 -19.37 -14.32
N LEU A 132 8.36 -18.20 -14.09
CA LEU A 132 9.00 -17.10 -13.37
C LEU A 132 9.37 -17.57 -11.97
N ARG A 133 10.66 -17.49 -11.63
CA ARG A 133 11.17 -17.87 -10.32
C ARG A 133 11.64 -16.66 -9.53
N PHE A 134 11.13 -16.54 -8.31
CA PHE A 134 11.44 -15.45 -7.38
C PHE A 134 12.77 -15.68 -6.66
N ASP A 135 13.22 -14.64 -5.97
CA ASP A 135 14.37 -14.70 -5.07
C ASP A 135 14.22 -15.80 -4.01
N ASN A 136 15.34 -16.26 -3.47
CA ASN A 136 15.31 -17.20 -2.35
C ASN A 136 14.60 -16.55 -1.15
N GLY A 137 13.67 -17.30 -0.54
CA GLY A 137 12.91 -16.84 0.62
C GLY A 137 11.75 -15.90 0.27
N PHE A 138 11.34 -15.81 -1.00
CA PHE A 138 10.09 -15.19 -1.42
C PHE A 138 9.13 -16.27 -1.95
N GLU A 139 7.97 -16.41 -1.34
CA GLU A 139 6.97 -17.41 -1.71
C GLU A 139 5.62 -16.70 -1.91
N ALA A 140 5.24 -16.46 -3.17
CA ALA A 140 4.10 -15.60 -3.48
C ALA A 140 2.76 -16.25 -3.04
N ASP A 141 1.98 -15.50 -2.28
CA ASP A 141 0.61 -15.83 -1.89
C ASP A 141 -0.42 -15.07 -2.73
N HIS A 142 -0.09 -13.85 -3.14
CA HIS A 142 -1.00 -12.96 -3.85
C HIS A 142 -0.34 -12.34 -5.07
N PHE A 143 -1.17 -12.03 -6.07
CA PHE A 143 -0.79 -11.29 -7.26
C PHE A 143 -1.72 -10.11 -7.47
N LEU A 144 -1.16 -8.97 -7.86
CA LEU A 144 -1.85 -7.77 -8.28
C LEU A 144 -1.15 -7.22 -9.53
N THR A 145 -1.89 -6.70 -10.50
CA THR A 145 -1.29 -6.00 -11.64
C THR A 145 -2.10 -4.79 -12.05
N PHE A 146 -1.41 -3.70 -12.36
CA PHE A 146 -1.99 -2.45 -12.80
C PHE A 146 -1.78 -2.27 -14.31
N SER A 147 -2.85 -1.92 -15.00
CA SER A 147 -2.89 -1.67 -16.44
C SER A 147 -3.25 -0.21 -16.69
N ASN A 148 -2.42 0.48 -17.47
CA ASN A 148 -2.65 1.85 -17.90
C ASN A 148 -2.64 1.92 -19.44
N GLY A 149 -3.74 2.37 -20.05
CA GLY A 149 -3.81 2.53 -21.49
C GLY A 149 -5.20 2.79 -22.04
N ASN A 150 -5.28 3.13 -23.32
CA ASN A 150 -6.54 3.33 -24.02
C ASN A 150 -7.13 2.00 -24.49
N HIS A 151 -8.30 1.65 -23.98
CA HIS A 151 -9.06 0.49 -24.44
C HIS A 151 -10.09 0.89 -25.49
N ILE A 152 -10.25 0.02 -26.49
CA ILE A 152 -11.30 0.14 -27.51
C ILE A 152 -12.48 -0.75 -27.13
N PHE A 153 -13.65 -0.14 -26.94
CA PHE A 153 -14.89 -0.82 -26.56
C PHE A 153 -15.95 -0.76 -27.67
N GLY A 154 -16.76 -1.82 -27.76
CA GLY A 154 -17.96 -1.86 -28.59
C GLY A 154 -17.76 -1.35 -30.01
N ALA A 155 -18.48 -0.28 -30.38
CA ALA A 155 -18.47 0.33 -31.71
C ALA A 155 -17.22 1.18 -32.04
N GLY A 156 -16.09 0.95 -31.35
CA GLY A 156 -14.84 1.67 -31.58
C GLY A 156 -14.62 2.87 -30.66
N ILE A 157 -15.17 2.85 -29.45
CA ILE A 157 -14.96 3.88 -28.43
C ILE A 157 -13.56 3.67 -27.84
N ASP A 158 -12.65 4.60 -28.10
CA ASP A 158 -11.27 4.57 -27.62
C ASP A 158 -11.11 5.50 -26.40
N ILE A 159 -11.02 4.91 -25.20
CA ILE A 159 -11.01 5.65 -23.93
C ILE A 159 -9.88 5.15 -23.05
N TRP A 160 -9.20 6.10 -22.41
CA TRP A 160 -8.22 5.84 -21.38
C TRP A 160 -8.81 5.09 -20.19
N THR A 161 -8.11 4.05 -19.75
CA THR A 161 -8.48 3.21 -18.62
C THR A 161 -7.31 2.96 -17.71
N LEU A 162 -7.60 2.96 -16.40
CA LEU A 162 -6.72 2.43 -15.38
C LEU A 162 -7.46 1.30 -14.67
N SER A 163 -6.85 0.12 -14.65
CA SER A 163 -7.42 -1.05 -13.98
C SER A 163 -6.37 -1.80 -13.18
N ALA A 164 -6.83 -2.51 -12.16
CA ALA A 164 -6.05 -3.46 -11.40
C ALA A 164 -6.74 -4.83 -11.34
N TYR A 165 -5.94 -5.89 -11.34
CA TYR A 165 -6.39 -7.27 -11.31
C TYR A 165 -5.67 -8.02 -10.21
N TYR A 166 -6.42 -8.72 -9.37
CA TYR A 166 -5.93 -9.47 -8.22
C TYR A 166 -6.19 -10.96 -8.36
N ALA A 167 -5.30 -11.77 -7.79
CA ALA A 167 -5.52 -13.19 -7.56
C ALA A 167 -4.89 -13.67 -6.25
N ASP A 168 -5.63 -14.52 -5.54
CA ASP A 168 -5.12 -15.39 -4.47
C ASP A 168 -4.49 -16.63 -5.12
N LEU A 169 -3.21 -16.87 -4.82
CA LEU A 169 -2.41 -17.95 -5.37
C LEU A 169 -2.41 -19.21 -4.49
N THR A 170 -2.98 -19.12 -3.28
CA THR A 170 -2.90 -20.18 -2.25
C THR A 170 -3.96 -21.27 -2.41
N GLN A 171 -5.04 -21.00 -3.15
CA GLN A 171 -6.17 -21.93 -3.35
C GLN A 171 -6.15 -22.60 -4.73
N GLY A 172 -4.99 -22.62 -5.40
CA GLY A 172 -4.84 -23.22 -6.72
C GLY A 172 -5.73 -22.56 -7.77
N THR A 173 -6.34 -23.36 -8.67
CA THR A 173 -7.20 -22.84 -9.75
C THR A 173 -8.51 -22.22 -9.25
N GLU A 174 -8.89 -22.48 -8.00
CA GLU A 174 -10.08 -21.92 -7.34
C GLU A 174 -9.77 -20.63 -6.56
N GLY A 175 -8.52 -20.14 -6.63
CA GLY A 175 -8.10 -18.86 -6.06
C GLY A 175 -9.05 -17.71 -6.40
N ASN A 176 -9.41 -16.96 -5.36
CA ASN A 176 -10.24 -15.77 -5.49
C ASN A 176 -9.57 -14.77 -6.43
N LYS A 177 -10.37 -14.14 -7.28
CA LYS A 177 -9.96 -13.06 -8.16
C LYS A 177 -10.83 -11.85 -7.90
N SER A 178 -10.24 -10.67 -8.08
CA SER A 178 -10.97 -9.41 -8.03
C SER A 178 -10.36 -8.46 -9.04
N GLU A 179 -11.17 -7.58 -9.57
CA GLU A 179 -10.76 -6.64 -10.58
C GLU A 179 -11.43 -5.31 -10.25
N ILE A 180 -10.67 -4.23 -10.39
CA ILE A 180 -11.16 -2.88 -10.19
C ILE A 180 -10.62 -2.01 -11.31
N GLY A 181 -11.36 -0.98 -11.70
CA GLY A 181 -10.85 0.01 -12.62
C GLY A 181 -11.89 1.07 -12.89
N PHE A 182 -11.46 2.11 -13.58
CA PHE A 182 -12.36 3.16 -14.01
C PHE A 182 -12.08 3.54 -15.45
N GLN A 183 -13.14 4.01 -16.11
CA GLN A 183 -13.08 4.64 -17.42
C GLN A 183 -13.39 6.12 -17.18
N ARG A 184 -12.71 6.99 -17.92
CA ARG A 184 -12.80 8.45 -17.80
C ARG A 184 -14.22 8.97 -17.49
N PHE A 185 -14.35 9.84 -16.50
CA PHE A 185 -15.63 10.43 -16.10
C PHE A 185 -16.05 11.55 -17.08
N ALA A 186 -17.20 11.39 -17.74
CA ALA A 186 -17.75 12.38 -18.67
C ALA A 186 -17.99 13.79 -18.06
N ALA A 187 -18.06 13.91 -16.72
CA ALA A 187 -18.31 15.18 -16.01
C ALA A 187 -17.10 15.80 -15.29
N GLY A 188 -15.86 15.29 -15.54
CA GLY A 188 -14.63 16.07 -15.38
C GLY A 188 -13.82 16.00 -14.06
N VAL A 189 -14.11 15.08 -13.14
CA VAL A 189 -13.21 14.72 -12.02
C VAL A 189 -13.15 13.21 -11.90
N GLU A 190 -12.00 12.63 -12.23
CA GLU A 190 -11.73 11.21 -12.09
C GLU A 190 -11.32 10.88 -10.63
N PRO A 191 -11.97 9.90 -9.95
CA PRO A 191 -11.43 9.32 -8.72
C PRO A 191 -10.01 8.80 -8.95
N GLY A 192 -9.17 8.91 -7.93
CA GLY A 192 -7.75 8.53 -7.95
C GLY A 192 -6.80 9.62 -8.45
N PHE A 193 -7.32 10.79 -8.89
CA PHE A 193 -6.51 11.95 -9.30
C PHE A 193 -6.57 13.13 -8.30
N GLY A 194 -7.54 13.10 -7.37
CA GLY A 194 -7.68 14.10 -6.31
C GLY A 194 -7.11 13.60 -4.99
N ILE A 195 -6.62 14.52 -4.16
CA ILE A 195 -6.13 14.21 -2.80
C ILE A 195 -7.23 13.50 -2.00
N GLY A 196 -6.91 12.34 -1.44
CA GLY A 196 -7.77 11.56 -0.56
C GLY A 196 -8.97 10.88 -1.23
N VAL A 197 -9.03 10.84 -2.57
CA VAL A 197 -10.12 10.19 -3.30
C VAL A 197 -9.55 9.03 -4.10
N PRO A 198 -9.45 7.81 -3.53
CA PRO A 198 -9.00 6.65 -4.29
C PRO A 198 -10.04 6.19 -5.30
N ILE A 199 -9.58 5.42 -6.28
CA ILE A 199 -10.43 4.56 -7.10
C ILE A 199 -10.84 3.38 -6.24
N ASP A 200 -12.13 3.32 -5.94
CA ASP A 200 -12.79 2.20 -5.24
C ASP A 200 -14.23 2.03 -5.78
N GLN A 201 -15.03 1.13 -5.19
CA GLN A 201 -16.42 0.95 -5.62
C GLN A 201 -17.32 2.14 -5.24
N LEU A 202 -17.06 2.82 -4.12
CA LEU A 202 -17.91 3.85 -3.53
C LEU A 202 -17.72 5.22 -4.22
N ASN A 203 -16.46 5.62 -4.43
CA ASN A 203 -16.03 6.84 -5.11
C ASN A 203 -16.25 6.76 -6.61
N ASN A 204 -16.39 5.55 -7.15
CA ASN A 204 -16.92 5.34 -8.50
C ASN A 204 -18.45 5.49 -8.57
N GLY A 205 -19.09 6.14 -7.60
CA GLY A 205 -20.47 6.63 -7.68
C GLY A 205 -21.58 5.57 -7.67
N CYS A 206 -21.25 4.29 -7.46
CA CYS A 206 -22.22 3.20 -7.38
C CYS A 206 -22.27 2.63 -5.95
N THR A 207 -23.48 2.50 -5.40
CA THR A 207 -23.66 2.00 -4.01
C THR A 207 -23.60 0.47 -3.89
N GLY A 208 -23.33 -0.24 -4.98
CA GLY A 208 -23.08 -1.67 -5.03
C GLY A 208 -23.94 -2.42 -6.06
N PRO A 209 -23.94 -3.77 -6.02
CA PRO A 209 -24.64 -4.65 -6.98
C PRO A 209 -26.15 -4.42 -7.12
N ALA A 210 -26.77 -3.76 -6.14
CA ALA A 210 -28.22 -3.51 -6.10
C ALA A 210 -28.60 -2.11 -6.64
N ASP A 211 -27.62 -1.27 -6.99
CA ASP A 211 -27.83 0.09 -7.46
C ASP A 211 -28.27 0.14 -8.92
N THR A 212 -29.55 -0.14 -9.15
CA THR A 212 -30.16 -0.06 -10.50
C THR A 212 -30.25 1.36 -11.07
N THR A 213 -29.86 2.39 -10.28
CA THR A 213 -29.83 3.80 -10.69
C THR A 213 -28.45 4.29 -11.09
N CYS A 214 -27.38 3.53 -10.78
CA CYS A 214 -26.04 3.78 -11.30
C CYS A 214 -26.02 3.42 -12.79
N SER A 215 -26.19 4.41 -13.65
CA SER A 215 -26.05 4.25 -15.10
C SER A 215 -25.24 5.40 -15.71
N PRO A 216 -23.99 5.61 -15.25
CA PRO A 216 -23.05 6.37 -16.06
C PRO A 216 -22.81 5.59 -17.36
N LEU A 217 -22.66 6.31 -18.47
CA LEU A 217 -22.47 5.72 -19.80
C LEU A 217 -21.21 4.83 -19.92
N GLU A 218 -20.37 4.74 -18.88
CA GLU A 218 -18.94 4.37 -18.99
C GLU A 218 -18.41 3.60 -17.74
N HIS A 219 -19.20 2.79 -17.03
CA HIS A 219 -18.73 1.95 -15.88
C HIS A 219 -18.75 0.44 -16.18
N GLU A 220 -18.18 0.02 -17.32
CA GLU A 220 -18.14 -1.40 -17.71
C GLU A 220 -17.26 -2.28 -16.75
N PHE A 221 -16.55 -1.66 -15.79
CA PHE A 221 -15.51 -2.28 -14.96
C PHE A 221 -15.80 -2.35 -13.44
N ALA A 222 -16.98 -1.94 -12.96
CA ALA A 222 -17.24 -1.88 -11.50
C ALA A 222 -18.49 -2.64 -11.05
N GLU A 223 -19.25 -3.25 -11.98
CA GLU A 223 -20.55 -3.85 -11.68
C GLU A 223 -20.64 -5.36 -11.98
N PRO A 224 -21.47 -6.09 -11.22
CA PRO A 224 -21.79 -7.46 -11.55
C PRO A 224 -22.69 -7.53 -12.79
N VAL A 225 -22.58 -8.63 -13.52
CA VAL A 225 -23.57 -9.03 -14.53
C VAL A 225 -24.90 -9.26 -13.82
N ASP A 226 -25.85 -8.36 -14.04
CA ASP A 226 -27.19 -8.46 -13.50
C ASP A 226 -28.05 -9.38 -14.38
N LEU A 227 -28.00 -10.68 -14.12
CA LEU A 227 -28.80 -11.66 -14.87
C LEU A 227 -30.31 -11.58 -14.56
N ILE A 228 -30.73 -10.81 -13.56
CA ILE A 228 -32.13 -10.66 -13.15
C ILE A 228 -32.80 -9.55 -13.96
N ASN A 229 -32.18 -8.35 -14.02
CA ASN A 229 -32.74 -7.19 -14.70
C ASN A 229 -32.07 -6.89 -16.06
N ASP A 230 -30.94 -7.52 -16.38
CA ASP A 230 -30.26 -7.50 -17.69
C ASP A 230 -29.84 -8.91 -18.12
N PRO A 231 -30.81 -9.81 -18.40
CA PRO A 231 -30.53 -11.22 -18.65
C PRO A 231 -29.67 -11.48 -19.90
N THR A 232 -29.53 -10.50 -20.80
CA THR A 232 -28.68 -10.58 -21.98
C THR A 232 -27.33 -9.90 -21.83
N ASN A 233 -27.05 -9.33 -20.66
CA ASN A 233 -25.91 -8.45 -20.42
C ASN A 233 -25.80 -7.35 -21.50
N SER A 234 -26.93 -6.74 -21.84
CA SER A 234 -27.03 -5.68 -22.86
C SER A 234 -26.24 -4.41 -22.47
N ARG A 235 -25.96 -4.24 -21.17
CA ARG A 235 -25.07 -3.21 -20.62
C ARG A 235 -23.59 -3.61 -20.61
N ASN A 236 -23.25 -4.81 -21.09
CA ASN A 236 -21.90 -5.36 -21.14
C ASN A 236 -21.15 -5.34 -19.79
N HIS A 237 -21.85 -5.53 -18.66
CA HIS A 237 -21.18 -5.69 -17.37
C HIS A 237 -20.22 -6.90 -17.42
N ARG A 238 -19.11 -6.83 -16.69
CA ARG A 238 -18.05 -7.84 -16.80
C ARG A 238 -17.74 -8.60 -15.51
N ASN A 239 -18.54 -8.41 -14.44
CA ASN A 239 -18.29 -9.00 -13.12
C ASN A 239 -16.95 -8.56 -12.51
N PHE A 240 -16.53 -7.33 -12.78
CA PHE A 240 -15.31 -6.76 -12.23
C PHE A 240 -15.64 -6.03 -10.93
N LEU A 241 -15.89 -6.83 -9.89
CA LEU A 241 -16.20 -6.33 -8.57
C LEU A 241 -14.92 -6.16 -7.75
N ASN A 242 -14.82 -5.03 -7.06
CA ASN A 242 -13.86 -4.82 -5.99
C ASN A 242 -14.28 -5.61 -4.72
N ASN A 243 -14.16 -6.93 -4.77
CA ASN A 243 -14.51 -7.82 -3.66
C ASN A 243 -13.41 -7.96 -2.60
N ILE A 244 -12.24 -7.37 -2.87
CA ILE A 244 -11.10 -7.34 -1.94
C ILE A 244 -10.95 -5.97 -1.29
N ASP A 245 -11.87 -5.04 -1.54
CA ASP A 245 -11.81 -3.68 -1.00
C ASP A 245 -10.46 -3.01 -1.26
N ILE A 246 -9.88 -3.18 -2.46
CA ILE A 246 -8.65 -2.47 -2.84
C ILE A 246 -8.96 -0.99 -3.07
N LEU A 247 -8.08 -0.13 -2.58
CA LEU A 247 -8.04 1.29 -2.95
C LEU A 247 -6.83 1.47 -3.87
N MET A 248 -6.94 2.30 -4.91
CA MET A 248 -5.80 2.62 -5.76
C MET A 248 -5.84 4.04 -6.31
N ALA A 249 -4.66 4.56 -6.64
CA ALA A 249 -4.48 5.86 -7.27
C ALA A 249 -3.25 5.85 -8.21
N ILE A 250 -3.18 6.83 -9.10
CA ILE A 250 -1.99 7.06 -9.94
C ILE A 250 -1.73 8.56 -10.06
N ASP A 251 -0.52 8.97 -9.73
CA ASP A 251 0.00 10.29 -10.02
C ASP A 251 1.32 10.18 -10.80
N ASN A 252 1.21 10.33 -12.13
CA ASN A 252 2.35 10.31 -13.03
C ASN A 252 3.06 11.67 -13.14
N SER A 253 2.77 12.67 -12.30
CA SER A 253 3.21 14.07 -12.48
C SER A 253 4.72 14.30 -12.39
N ASN A 254 5.48 13.33 -11.88
CA ASN A 254 6.93 13.42 -11.86
C ASN A 254 7.54 13.33 -13.28
N THR A 255 8.70 13.97 -13.44
CA THR A 255 9.50 14.00 -14.69
C THR A 255 10.99 13.76 -14.41
N ALA A 256 11.29 13.31 -13.18
CA ALA A 256 12.63 12.96 -12.74
C ALA A 256 12.79 11.44 -12.84
N GLY A 257 13.50 10.81 -11.90
CA GLY A 257 13.60 9.36 -11.88
C GLY A 257 14.88 8.81 -12.50
N VAL A 258 14.86 7.53 -12.87
CA VAL A 258 15.98 6.87 -13.54
C VAL A 258 16.05 7.24 -15.02
N ASN A 259 17.23 7.12 -15.62
CA ASN A 259 17.37 7.40 -17.06
C ASN A 259 17.11 6.14 -17.89
N GLY A 260 16.85 6.34 -19.18
CA GLY A 260 16.81 5.26 -20.16
C GLY A 260 18.16 4.50 -20.25
N GLY A 261 18.13 3.17 -20.16
CA GLY A 261 19.31 2.33 -20.32
C GLY A 261 19.28 1.06 -19.47
N SER A 262 20.44 0.43 -19.35
CA SER A 262 20.69 -0.70 -18.44
C SER A 262 21.80 -0.33 -17.45
N GLY A 263 22.09 -1.24 -16.51
CA GLY A 263 23.13 -1.02 -15.51
C GLY A 263 22.72 0.01 -14.45
N ALA A 264 23.72 0.52 -13.72
CA ALA A 264 23.52 1.41 -12.59
C ALA A 264 22.73 2.68 -12.96
N ALA A 265 21.77 3.05 -12.10
CA ALA A 265 20.96 4.24 -12.23
C ALA A 265 21.85 5.49 -12.33
N THR A 266 21.56 6.33 -13.32
CA THR A 266 22.26 7.61 -13.55
C THR A 266 21.39 8.83 -13.31
N GLY A 267 20.12 8.61 -12.98
CA GLY A 267 19.13 9.65 -12.69
C GLY A 267 19.04 9.99 -11.20
N ASN A 268 17.91 10.53 -10.78
CA ASN A 268 17.64 10.98 -9.40
C ASN A 268 16.33 10.34 -8.85
N PRO A 269 16.28 9.00 -8.72
CA PRO A 269 15.09 8.29 -8.26
C PRO A 269 14.62 8.74 -6.87
N GLN A 270 15.54 9.11 -5.97
CA GLN A 270 15.20 9.59 -4.63
C GLN A 270 14.39 10.91 -4.59
N SER A 271 14.32 11.64 -5.70
CA SER A 271 13.53 12.88 -5.80
C SER A 271 12.09 12.67 -6.27
N VAL A 272 11.74 11.44 -6.65
CA VAL A 272 10.43 11.11 -7.20
C VAL A 272 9.48 10.76 -6.07
N LEU A 273 8.38 11.50 -5.97
CA LEU A 273 7.43 11.39 -4.86
C LEU A 273 6.04 10.93 -5.30
N THR A 274 5.82 10.70 -6.58
CA THR A 274 4.51 10.33 -7.13
C THR A 274 4.60 9.04 -7.92
N GLY A 275 3.51 8.29 -8.03
CA GLY A 275 3.45 7.09 -8.86
C GLY A 275 2.14 6.32 -8.67
N ILE A 276 2.23 4.99 -8.67
CA ILE A 276 1.08 4.12 -8.39
C ILE A 276 1.01 3.86 -6.89
N GLU A 277 -0.16 4.10 -6.33
CA GLU A 277 -0.44 3.84 -4.92
C GLU A 277 -1.63 2.90 -4.78
N PHE A 278 -1.57 2.00 -3.81
CA PHE A 278 -2.68 1.14 -3.47
C PHE A 278 -2.70 0.73 -2.01
N SER A 279 -3.89 0.33 -1.54
CA SER A 279 -4.10 -0.17 -0.20
C SER A 279 -4.96 -1.41 -0.19
N LEU A 280 -4.50 -2.47 0.49
CA LEU A 280 -5.20 -3.75 0.62
C LEU A 280 -5.54 -4.04 2.09
N PRO A 281 -6.74 -4.51 2.43
CA PRO A 281 -7.03 -4.98 3.78
C PRO A 281 -6.13 -6.16 4.16
N LEU A 282 -5.61 -6.19 5.39
CA LEU A 282 -4.82 -7.33 5.88
C LEU A 282 -5.61 -8.64 5.86
N ALA A 283 -6.94 -8.58 6.00
CA ALA A 283 -7.81 -9.75 5.91
C ALA A 283 -7.76 -10.43 4.53
N VAL A 284 -7.55 -9.67 3.45
CA VAL A 284 -7.34 -10.22 2.10
C VAL A 284 -5.99 -10.93 2.01
N LEU A 285 -4.99 -10.42 2.74
CA LEU A 285 -3.65 -10.97 2.81
C LEU A 285 -3.49 -12.10 3.85
N GLY A 286 -4.59 -12.62 4.40
CA GLY A 286 -4.58 -13.69 5.40
C GLY A 286 -4.26 -13.26 6.85
N ASN A 287 -4.33 -11.96 7.15
CA ASN A 287 -3.98 -11.35 8.45
C ASN A 287 -2.55 -11.70 8.90
N PRO A 288 -1.54 -11.27 8.11
CA PRO A 288 -0.15 -11.59 8.41
C PRO A 288 0.26 -10.98 9.76
N THR A 289 0.98 -11.78 10.56
CA THR A 289 1.54 -11.36 11.87
C THR A 289 3.06 -11.20 11.85
N SER A 290 3.67 -11.49 10.70
CA SER A 290 5.09 -11.31 10.42
C SER A 290 5.28 -10.38 9.24
N ALA A 291 6.53 -9.98 8.99
CA ALA A 291 6.86 -9.10 7.88
C ALA A 291 6.31 -9.64 6.53
N ILE A 292 5.72 -8.74 5.76
CA ILE A 292 5.24 -9.01 4.40
C ILE A 292 6.41 -8.73 3.44
N LYS A 293 6.55 -9.50 2.37
CA LYS A 293 7.46 -9.17 1.27
C LYS A 293 6.67 -8.78 0.04
N LEU A 294 7.15 -7.77 -0.67
CA LEU A 294 6.52 -7.26 -1.89
C LEU A 294 7.55 -7.19 -3.01
N LEU A 295 7.28 -7.94 -4.07
CA LEU A 295 8.02 -7.86 -5.32
C LEU A 295 7.15 -7.16 -6.35
N ALA A 296 7.61 -6.04 -6.89
CA ALA A 296 6.98 -5.41 -8.04
C ALA A 296 7.94 -5.30 -9.20
N PHE A 297 7.43 -5.37 -10.43
CA PHE A 297 8.22 -5.10 -11.63
C PHE A 297 7.36 -4.57 -12.78
N ILE A 298 7.99 -3.83 -13.68
CA ILE A 298 7.36 -3.41 -14.93
C ILE A 298 7.45 -4.53 -15.96
N GLY A 299 6.32 -4.87 -16.58
CA GLY A 299 6.22 -5.81 -17.69
C GLY A 299 5.49 -5.19 -18.87
N ASN A 300 5.26 -5.99 -19.91
CA ASN A 300 4.47 -5.57 -21.07
C ASN A 300 2.99 -6.00 -20.95
N GLY A 301 2.17 -5.51 -21.89
CA GLY A 301 0.72 -5.71 -21.86
C GLY A 301 0.25 -7.15 -21.98
N ALA A 302 1.11 -8.05 -22.49
CA ALA A 302 0.81 -9.46 -22.66
C ALA A 302 1.38 -10.35 -21.54
N HIS A 303 1.97 -9.75 -20.49
CA HIS A 303 2.64 -10.45 -19.37
C HIS A 303 3.70 -11.46 -19.80
N ASN A 304 4.27 -11.32 -21.01
CA ASN A 304 5.24 -12.26 -21.57
C ASN A 304 6.65 -11.66 -21.67
N HIS A 305 6.86 -10.51 -21.02
CA HIS A 305 8.14 -9.82 -20.95
C HIS A 305 8.32 -9.13 -19.59
N VAL A 306 9.45 -9.41 -18.94
CA VAL A 306 9.90 -8.85 -17.66
C VAL A 306 10.98 -7.81 -17.94
N SER A 307 10.76 -6.58 -17.49
CA SER A 307 11.75 -5.50 -17.65
C SER A 307 12.91 -5.63 -16.66
N ASN A 308 13.77 -4.62 -16.61
CA ASN A 308 14.82 -4.47 -15.60
C ASN A 308 14.43 -3.56 -14.41
N GLN A 309 13.16 -3.20 -14.28
CA GLN A 309 12.64 -2.35 -13.20
C GLN A 309 11.96 -3.20 -12.14
N PHE A 310 12.49 -3.19 -10.92
CA PHE A 310 12.01 -3.99 -9.78
C PHE A 310 11.86 -3.15 -8.51
N SER A 311 11.02 -3.61 -7.57
CA SER A 311 10.79 -2.96 -6.28
C SER A 311 11.97 -3.06 -5.33
N GLY A 312 12.72 -4.15 -5.32
CA GLY A 312 13.84 -4.35 -4.40
C GLY A 312 15.16 -3.76 -4.92
N VAL A 313 16.26 -4.47 -4.64
CA VAL A 313 17.56 -4.20 -5.25
C VAL A 313 17.43 -4.43 -6.76
N GLY A 314 17.62 -3.36 -7.54
CA GLY A 314 17.53 -3.45 -8.98
C GLY A 314 18.60 -4.36 -9.58
N VAL A 315 18.27 -4.90 -10.75
CA VAL A 315 18.99 -6.03 -11.35
C VAL A 315 20.33 -5.65 -11.97
N LEU A 316 20.60 -4.35 -12.21
CA LEU A 316 21.80 -3.82 -12.88
C LEU A 316 22.07 -4.44 -14.26
N LEU A 317 21.03 -4.96 -14.90
CA LEU A 317 21.05 -5.62 -16.20
C LEU A 317 20.09 -4.90 -17.17
N GLY A 318 20.04 -5.38 -18.41
CA GLY A 318 18.93 -5.08 -19.32
C GLY A 318 17.68 -5.88 -18.96
N ASN A 319 16.62 -5.71 -19.75
CA ASN A 319 15.37 -6.46 -19.62
C ASN A 319 15.63 -7.97 -19.56
N LEU A 320 14.90 -8.66 -18.69
CA LEU A 320 15.11 -10.07 -18.42
C LEU A 320 14.40 -10.99 -19.43
N GLY A 321 13.50 -10.45 -20.25
CA GLY A 321 12.85 -11.18 -21.33
C GLY A 321 11.66 -12.00 -20.84
N SER A 322 11.45 -13.19 -21.41
CA SER A 322 10.24 -13.97 -21.12
C SER A 322 10.24 -14.57 -19.71
N PRO A 323 9.11 -14.50 -18.97
CA PRO A 323 9.04 -14.93 -17.57
C PRO A 323 9.59 -16.32 -17.28
N GLY A 324 9.27 -17.32 -18.11
CA GLY A 324 9.74 -18.70 -17.91
C GLY A 324 11.26 -18.91 -18.05
N SER A 325 12.01 -17.89 -18.48
CA SER A 325 13.47 -17.89 -18.50
C SER A 325 14.11 -17.10 -17.35
N VAL A 326 13.29 -16.41 -16.54
CA VAL A 326 13.73 -15.54 -15.46
C VAL A 326 13.81 -16.33 -14.15
N ASN A 327 14.98 -16.30 -13.53
CA ASN A 327 15.20 -16.82 -12.19
C ASN A 327 15.94 -15.76 -11.36
N LEU A 328 15.20 -15.06 -10.51
CA LEU A 328 15.69 -13.96 -9.69
C LEU A 328 16.68 -14.44 -8.62
N ALA A 329 16.59 -15.69 -8.16
CA ALA A 329 17.58 -16.28 -7.25
C ALA A 329 19.01 -16.35 -7.82
N ASN A 330 19.20 -16.12 -9.13
CA ASN A 330 20.51 -16.01 -9.78
C ASN A 330 21.01 -14.56 -9.93
N ILE A 331 20.20 -13.57 -9.52
CA ILE A 331 20.53 -12.15 -9.56
C ILE A 331 20.97 -11.73 -8.15
N ALA A 332 21.94 -10.80 -8.08
CA ALA A 332 22.48 -10.36 -6.80
C ALA A 332 21.51 -9.40 -6.09
N GLY A 333 21.30 -9.63 -4.80
CA GLY A 333 20.35 -8.87 -3.99
C GLY A 333 18.91 -9.35 -4.20
N ASN A 334 18.02 -8.97 -3.29
CA ASN A 334 16.60 -9.35 -3.36
C ASN A 334 15.86 -8.33 -4.21
N GLN A 335 15.11 -8.76 -5.23
CA GLN A 335 14.25 -7.91 -6.06
C GLN A 335 12.90 -7.59 -5.40
N PHE A 336 12.69 -8.01 -4.15
CA PHE A 336 11.57 -7.63 -3.30
C PHE A 336 12.00 -6.68 -2.17
N VAL A 337 11.03 -5.96 -1.59
CA VAL A 337 11.16 -5.22 -0.33
C VAL A 337 10.50 -5.98 0.81
N THR A 338 10.92 -5.71 2.05
CA THR A 338 10.32 -6.28 3.25
C THR A 338 9.61 -5.18 4.03
N ILE A 339 8.31 -5.33 4.23
CA ILE A 339 7.46 -4.45 5.02
C ILE A 339 7.41 -5.04 6.44
N PRO A 340 8.00 -4.37 7.44
CA PRO A 340 7.96 -4.86 8.81
C PRO A 340 6.52 -4.81 9.35
N ILE A 341 6.15 -5.85 10.10
CA ILE A 341 4.98 -5.83 10.99
C ILE A 341 5.51 -5.96 12.41
N SER A 342 5.10 -5.04 13.28
CA SER A 342 5.46 -5.10 14.68
C SER A 342 4.39 -5.86 15.46
N PRO A 343 4.71 -6.96 16.16
CA PRO A 343 3.77 -7.60 17.06
C PRO A 343 3.50 -6.77 18.33
N ALA A 344 4.28 -5.69 18.57
CA ALA A 344 4.06 -4.75 19.67
C ALA A 344 3.22 -3.52 19.30
N ASP A 345 2.84 -3.39 18.03
CA ASP A 345 1.84 -2.43 17.56
C ASP A 345 0.46 -3.03 17.85
N PHE A 346 -0.07 -2.71 19.02
CA PHE A 346 -1.29 -3.29 19.56
C PHE A 346 -2.54 -2.56 19.07
N ASP A 347 -2.47 -1.26 18.81
CA ASP A 347 -3.61 -0.51 18.27
C ASP A 347 -3.68 -0.51 16.73
N GLY A 348 -2.60 -0.96 16.08
CA GLY A 348 -2.53 -1.21 14.65
C GLY A 348 -2.33 0.05 13.82
N ASP A 349 -1.88 1.16 14.41
CA ASP A 349 -1.66 2.43 13.71
C ASP A 349 -0.29 2.54 13.00
N GLY A 350 0.49 1.45 13.05
CA GLY A 350 1.72 1.28 12.28
C GLY A 350 2.97 1.76 12.99
N ASP A 351 2.90 2.11 14.28
CA ASP A 351 4.06 2.38 15.12
C ASP A 351 4.03 1.62 16.47
N VAL A 352 5.01 1.88 17.34
CA VAL A 352 5.06 1.28 18.68
C VAL A 352 5.34 2.38 19.68
N ASP A 353 4.30 2.90 20.32
CA ASP A 353 4.34 4.13 21.11
C ASP A 353 3.57 4.05 22.45
N GLY A 354 3.23 5.21 23.03
CA GLY A 354 2.51 5.26 24.31
C GLY A 354 1.06 4.76 24.24
N ARG A 355 0.45 4.74 23.06
CA ARG A 355 -0.92 4.28 22.80
C ARG A 355 -1.00 2.76 22.86
N ASP A 356 -0.01 2.06 22.30
CA ASP A 356 0.14 0.62 22.49
C ASP A 356 0.26 0.25 23.96
N PHE A 357 1.11 0.98 24.69
CA PHE A 357 1.27 0.76 26.11
C PHE A 357 -0.05 0.93 26.85
N LEU A 358 -0.83 1.96 26.50
CA LEU A 358 -2.13 2.22 27.09
C LEU A 358 -3.15 1.13 26.72
N LEU A 359 -3.09 0.59 25.51
CA LEU A 359 -3.95 -0.51 25.07
C LEU A 359 -3.60 -1.79 25.84
N TRP A 360 -2.31 -2.11 26.01
CA TRP A 360 -1.84 -3.19 26.87
C TRP A 360 -2.34 -3.02 28.31
N GLN A 361 -2.20 -1.82 28.91
CA GLN A 361 -2.66 -1.53 30.28
C GLN A 361 -4.18 -1.73 30.49
N ARG A 362 -4.95 -1.68 29.41
CA ARG A 362 -6.40 -1.89 29.42
C ARG A 362 -6.80 -3.33 29.07
N GLY A 363 -5.82 -4.21 28.85
CA GLY A 363 -6.04 -5.60 28.44
C GLY A 363 -6.41 -5.76 26.96
N GLY A 364 -6.13 -4.77 26.12
CA GLY A 364 -6.40 -4.82 24.68
C GLY A 364 -5.25 -5.37 23.83
N SER A 365 -4.14 -5.80 24.43
CA SER A 365 -3.06 -6.49 23.72
C SER A 365 -3.39 -7.99 23.52
N PRO A 366 -2.71 -8.70 22.59
CA PRO A 366 -3.01 -10.10 22.27
C PRO A 366 -2.99 -11.06 23.47
N ALA A 367 -2.04 -10.90 24.39
CA ALA A 367 -2.00 -11.57 25.68
C ALA A 367 -2.37 -10.58 26.79
N GLU A 368 -3.67 -10.49 27.10
CA GLU A 368 -4.26 -9.53 28.04
C GLU A 368 -3.43 -9.34 29.33
N LEU A 369 -2.90 -8.12 29.53
CA LEU A 369 -2.07 -7.74 30.69
C LEU A 369 -0.84 -8.65 30.93
N GLY A 370 -0.44 -9.40 29.91
CA GLY A 370 0.63 -10.38 29.97
C GLY A 370 1.99 -9.69 30.07
N PRO A 371 2.94 -10.24 30.86
CA PRO A 371 4.29 -9.71 30.93
C PRO A 371 5.08 -9.90 29.61
N ALA A 372 4.64 -10.81 28.73
CA ALA A 372 5.24 -11.02 27.42
C ALA A 372 5.01 -9.83 26.48
N ASP A 373 3.77 -9.35 26.39
CA ASP A 373 3.40 -8.18 25.58
C ASP A 373 4.07 -6.90 26.07
N LEU A 374 4.17 -6.73 27.40
CA LEU A 374 4.93 -5.62 27.97
C LEU A 374 6.40 -5.68 27.55
N ALA A 375 7.01 -6.87 27.57
CA ALA A 375 8.40 -7.04 27.17
C ALA A 375 8.59 -6.81 25.66
N LEU A 376 7.63 -7.22 24.83
CA LEU A 376 7.60 -6.93 23.39
C LEU A 376 7.55 -5.42 23.14
N TRP A 377 6.61 -4.72 23.76
CA TRP A 377 6.51 -3.26 23.69
C TRP A 377 7.79 -2.57 24.14
N GLN A 378 8.36 -2.95 25.28
CA GLN A 378 9.63 -2.39 25.77
C GLN A 378 10.79 -2.60 24.80
N ALA A 379 10.81 -3.74 24.09
CA ALA A 379 11.85 -4.05 23.11
C ALA A 379 11.68 -3.27 21.81
N GLN A 380 10.45 -2.87 21.45
CA GLN A 380 10.12 -2.30 20.16
C GLN A 380 9.67 -0.83 20.20
N TYR A 381 9.57 -0.22 21.37
CA TYR A 381 9.19 1.18 21.54
C TYR A 381 10.06 2.12 20.69
N ALA A 382 9.42 2.94 19.86
CA ALA A 382 10.05 3.87 18.92
C ALA A 382 10.97 3.20 17.87
N SER A 383 10.76 1.91 17.54
CA SER A 383 11.59 1.18 16.56
C SER A 383 10.98 1.03 15.16
N VAL A 384 9.67 1.26 15.00
CA VAL A 384 8.93 1.10 13.74
C VAL A 384 8.16 2.40 13.45
N GLY A 385 8.26 2.93 12.22
CA GLY A 385 7.44 4.04 11.72
C GLY A 385 7.69 5.45 12.30
N GLY A 386 8.26 5.57 13.50
CA GLY A 386 8.42 6.85 14.19
C GLY A 386 9.85 7.39 14.17
N ALA A 387 10.02 8.66 13.81
CA ALA A 387 11.19 9.42 14.24
C ALA A 387 11.23 9.42 15.78
N PRO A 388 12.41 9.26 16.42
CA PRO A 388 12.48 9.34 17.88
C PRO A 388 11.87 10.66 18.32
N PRO A 389 11.04 10.68 19.39
CA PRO A 389 10.44 11.92 19.87
C PRO A 389 11.56 12.93 20.07
N SER A 390 11.44 14.09 19.42
CA SER A 390 12.36 15.20 19.69
C SER A 390 12.40 15.39 21.20
N ALA A 391 13.58 15.26 21.79
CA ALA A 391 13.85 15.50 23.20
C ALA A 391 13.67 16.99 23.51
N THR A 392 12.45 17.50 23.34
CA THR A 392 12.04 18.72 23.99
C THR A 392 12.07 18.40 25.47
N ARG A 393 12.97 19.07 26.20
CA ARG A 393 13.03 18.94 27.65
C ARG A 393 11.61 19.18 28.17
N VAL A 394 10.96 18.12 28.66
CA VAL A 394 9.72 18.23 29.42
C VAL A 394 9.99 19.28 30.49
N PRO A 395 9.32 20.44 30.46
CA PRO A 395 9.52 21.44 31.50
C PRO A 395 9.10 20.79 32.82
N GLU A 396 10.05 20.63 33.75
CA GLU A 396 9.71 20.16 35.08
C GLU A 396 8.60 21.06 35.63
N PRO A 397 7.49 20.51 36.15
CA PRO A 397 6.47 21.35 36.74
C PRO A 397 7.10 22.11 37.91
N TYR A 398 7.09 23.44 37.82
CA TYR A 398 7.59 24.35 38.85
C TYR A 398 6.75 24.24 40.15
N PHE A 399 6.86 23.12 40.86
CA PHE A 399 6.16 22.87 42.12
C PHE A 399 6.71 23.70 43.30
N ILE A 400 7.79 24.46 43.11
CA ILE A 400 8.36 25.30 44.17
C ILE A 400 7.52 26.57 44.45
N SER A 401 6.63 26.97 43.54
CA SER A 401 5.85 28.23 43.67
C SER A 401 4.70 28.14 44.69
N TRP A 402 4.15 26.94 44.95
CA TRP A 402 2.94 26.77 45.78
C TRP A 402 3.22 26.43 47.25
N VAL A 403 4.46 26.06 47.61
CA VAL A 403 4.81 25.78 49.01
C VAL A 403 5.07 27.06 49.83
N ILE A 404 5.31 28.22 49.17
CA ILE A 404 5.64 29.47 49.86
C ILE A 404 4.38 30.26 50.30
N LEU A 405 3.19 29.96 49.77
CA LEU A 405 1.93 30.63 50.18
C LEU A 405 1.21 29.97 51.37
N GLY A 406 1.75 28.86 51.91
CA GLY A 406 1.16 28.13 53.04
C GLY A 406 1.58 28.60 54.44
N LEU A 407 2.49 29.57 54.57
CA LEU A 407 2.99 30.05 55.86
C LEU A 407 2.51 31.48 56.16
N TRP A 408 1.19 31.66 56.34
CA TRP A 408 0.67 32.85 57.02
C TRP A 408 0.49 32.53 58.51
N PRO A 409 1.18 33.22 59.44
CA PRO A 409 0.99 32.99 60.87
C PRO A 409 -0.38 33.52 61.32
N ILE A 410 -1.18 32.62 61.88
CA ILE A 410 -2.41 32.95 62.63
C ILE A 410 -2.00 33.82 63.82
N ARG A 411 -2.33 35.12 63.79
CA ARG A 411 -2.25 35.98 64.98
C ARG A 411 -3.47 35.70 65.86
N LEU A 412 -3.24 35.01 66.97
CA LEU A 412 -4.16 34.97 68.11
C LEU A 412 -4.20 36.37 68.75
N GLY A 413 -5.34 37.05 68.66
CA GLY A 413 -5.62 38.29 69.40
C GLY A 413 -5.97 38.00 70.86
N PRO A 414 -5.63 38.89 71.81
CA PRO A 414 -5.82 38.63 73.23
C PRO A 414 -7.29 38.74 73.65
N ARG A 415 -7.73 37.76 74.46
CA ARG A 415 -8.97 37.81 75.24
C ARG A 415 -8.96 39.00 76.18
N ARG A 416 -10.05 39.77 76.21
CA ARG A 416 -10.48 40.55 77.38
C ARG A 416 -11.96 40.31 77.62
N PHE A 417 -12.28 40.28 78.91
CA PHE A 417 -13.49 39.83 79.61
C PHE A 417 -14.82 40.24 79.00
#